data_AF-A0A452V5W0-F1
#
_entry.id   AF-A0A452V5W0-F1
#
_cell.length_a   1.000
_cell.length_b   1.000
_cell.length_c   1.000
_cell.angle_alpha   90.00
_cell.angle_beta   90.00
_cell.angle_gamma   90.00
#
_symmetry.space_group_name_H-M   'P 1'
#
loop_
_entity.id
_entity.type
_entity.pdbx_description
1 polymer ?
#
loop_
_entity_poly.entity_id
_entity_poly.type
_entity_poly.pdbx_seq_one_letter_code
_entity_poly.pdbx_strand_id
1 'polypeptide(L)'
;MAVSHGNPVSNSLKNCPCPTVAAPVYLLANSVSKFQCHLLANMGGVWGVGADCGGGVNEFIHVLFASYPQTKTYFPHFDLHPGSPHLHMHGTKVVAALGDAVKSIDNIAGALAKLSELHAYILRVDPVNFKLLSHCLLVTVASHFPADFTADAHTAWDKFLSIVSSVLTEKYR
;
A
#
# COMPACT_ATOMS: atom_id res chain seq x y z
N MET A 1 0.06 -46.85 -47.67
CA MET A 1 0.85 -46.95 -46.42
C MET A 1 1.24 -45.53 -46.03
N ALA A 2 1.00 -44.97 -44.86
CA ALA A 2 0.48 -45.46 -43.58
C ALA A 2 -0.28 -44.31 -42.86
N VAL A 3 -1.07 -44.67 -41.87
CA VAL A 3 -1.96 -43.83 -41.05
C VAL A 3 -1.26 -43.36 -39.77
N SER A 4 -1.59 -42.16 -39.27
CA SER A 4 -1.65 -41.82 -37.82
C SER A 4 -2.48 -40.51 -37.67
N HIS A 5 -3.74 -40.54 -37.23
CA HIS A 5 -4.23 -40.41 -35.83
C HIS A 5 -3.53 -39.29 -35.03
N GLY A 6 -4.17 -38.29 -34.40
CA GLY A 6 -5.57 -37.88 -34.25
C GLY A 6 -5.70 -36.77 -33.15
N ASN A 7 -6.49 -35.71 -33.44
CA ASN A 7 -7.37 -34.81 -32.62
C ASN A 7 -7.05 -34.46 -31.13
N PRO A 8 -7.79 -33.54 -30.43
CA PRO A 8 -8.81 -32.51 -30.81
C PRO A 8 -8.43 -31.12 -30.18
N VAL A 9 -9.12 -29.98 -30.25
CA VAL A 9 -10.48 -29.61 -29.84
C VAL A 9 -10.63 -28.15 -30.29
N SER A 10 -11.68 -27.81 -31.04
CA SER A 10 -12.08 -26.41 -31.18
C SER A 10 -13.56 -26.29 -30.90
N ASN A 11 -13.87 -25.22 -30.18
CA ASN A 11 -15.12 -24.48 -30.23
C ASN A 11 -16.22 -24.89 -29.24
N SER A 12 -16.10 -24.40 -28.00
CA SER A 12 -17.27 -23.91 -27.26
C SER A 12 -16.87 -22.96 -26.13
N LEU A 13 -16.42 -21.75 -26.48
CA LEU A 13 -16.37 -20.59 -25.57
C LEU A 13 -16.61 -19.32 -26.40
N LYS A 14 -17.80 -19.20 -26.97
CA LYS A 14 -18.36 -17.91 -27.38
C LYS A 14 -19.50 -17.60 -26.44
N ASN A 15 -19.42 -16.40 -25.84
CA ASN A 15 -20.47 -15.64 -25.15
C ASN A 15 -20.32 -15.54 -23.62
N CYS A 16 -19.57 -14.53 -23.17
CA CYS A 16 -19.92 -13.66 -22.05
C CYS A 16 -19.21 -12.31 -22.24
N PRO A 17 -19.92 -11.17 -22.35
CA PRO A 17 -19.31 -9.86 -22.29
C PRO A 17 -19.28 -9.37 -20.83
N CYS A 18 -18.11 -9.39 -20.21
CA CYS A 18 -17.80 -8.51 -19.09
C CYS A 18 -16.50 -7.78 -19.44
N PRO A 19 -16.48 -6.43 -19.45
CA PRO A 19 -15.26 -5.69 -19.75
C PRO A 19 -14.24 -5.94 -18.64
N THR A 20 -13.08 -6.39 -19.09
CA THR A 20 -11.79 -6.42 -18.40
C THR A 20 -11.55 -5.23 -17.47
N VAL A 21 -11.52 -5.47 -16.15
CA VAL A 21 -10.92 -4.54 -15.16
C VAL A 21 -9.92 -5.23 -14.22
N ALA A 22 -9.57 -6.50 -14.43
CA ALA A 22 -8.64 -7.23 -13.55
C ALA A 22 -7.17 -7.28 -14.03
N ALA A 23 -6.85 -6.73 -15.20
CA ALA A 23 -5.51 -6.81 -15.78
C ALA A 23 -4.44 -5.88 -15.16
N PRO A 24 -4.73 -4.69 -14.59
CA PRO A 24 -3.66 -3.82 -14.07
C PRO A 24 -3.05 -4.33 -12.75
N VAL A 25 -3.83 -5.03 -11.92
CA VAL A 25 -3.44 -5.37 -10.55
C VAL A 25 -2.41 -6.52 -10.51
N TYR A 26 -2.54 -7.50 -11.42
CA TYR A 26 -1.62 -8.64 -11.48
C TYR A 26 -0.22 -8.30 -12.02
N LEU A 27 -0.09 -7.28 -12.88
CA LEU A 27 1.21 -6.84 -13.39
C LEU A 27 1.99 -5.99 -12.37
N LEU A 28 1.30 -5.31 -11.46
CA LEU A 28 1.89 -4.48 -10.42
C LEU A 28 2.50 -5.31 -9.27
N ALA A 29 1.88 -6.42 -8.89
CA ALA A 29 2.36 -7.29 -7.80
C ALA A 29 3.73 -7.95 -8.09
N ASN A 30 4.13 -8.08 -9.36
CA ASN A 30 5.44 -8.62 -9.78
C ASN A 30 6.47 -7.52 -10.13
N SER A 31 6.19 -6.24 -9.85
CA SER A 31 6.99 -5.12 -10.35
C SER A 31 8.06 -4.57 -9.40
N VAL A 32 8.07 -5.00 -8.12
CA VAL A 32 9.13 -4.61 -7.17
C VAL A 32 10.31 -5.55 -7.37
N SER A 33 11.37 -5.06 -8.02
CA SER A 33 12.60 -5.83 -8.21
C SER A 33 13.28 -6.14 -6.87
N LYS A 34 14.12 -7.19 -6.83
CA LYS A 34 14.92 -7.54 -5.63
C LYS A 34 15.79 -6.37 -5.13
N PHE A 35 16.26 -5.51 -6.04
CA PHE A 35 16.99 -4.28 -5.71
C PHE A 35 16.09 -3.28 -4.97
N GLN A 36 14.86 -3.09 -5.44
CA GLN A 36 13.88 -2.24 -4.76
C GLN A 36 13.47 -2.83 -3.40
N CYS A 37 13.36 -4.15 -3.26
CA CYS A 37 13.12 -4.79 -1.95
C CYS A 37 14.23 -4.48 -0.94
N HIS A 38 15.50 -4.46 -1.38
CA HIS A 38 16.61 -4.08 -0.51
C HIS A 38 16.53 -2.60 -0.08
N LEU A 39 16.17 -1.69 -0.99
CA LEU A 39 15.95 -0.28 -0.68
C LEU A 39 14.78 -0.07 0.30
N LEU A 40 13.68 -0.82 0.13
CA LEU A 40 12.55 -0.82 1.06
C LEU A 40 12.97 -1.33 2.45
N ALA A 41 13.78 -2.39 2.52
CA ALA A 41 14.24 -2.98 3.78
C ALA A 41 15.23 -2.07 4.53
N ASN A 42 16.15 -1.40 3.81
CA ASN A 42 17.08 -0.45 4.41
C ASN A 42 16.35 0.76 5.00
N MET A 43 15.34 1.28 4.30
CA MET A 43 14.42 2.27 4.84
C MET A 43 13.39 1.69 5.82
N GLY A 44 13.28 0.37 5.98
CA GLY A 44 12.48 -0.26 7.03
C GLY A 44 13.15 -0.19 8.41
N GLY A 45 14.48 -0.11 8.45
CA GLY A 45 15.24 0.13 9.69
C GLY A 45 14.98 1.51 10.32
N VAL A 46 14.64 2.50 9.48
CA VAL A 46 14.18 3.83 9.88
C VAL A 46 12.90 3.78 10.73
N TRP A 47 12.10 2.71 10.60
CA TRP A 47 10.77 2.61 11.23
C TRP A 47 10.85 2.27 12.71
N GLY A 48 12.03 1.80 13.16
CA GLY A 48 12.35 1.59 14.57
C GLY A 48 12.84 2.84 15.30
N VAL A 49 13.16 3.92 14.58
CA VAL A 49 13.71 5.17 15.15
C VAL A 49 12.58 6.19 15.30
N GLY A 50 11.81 6.09 16.38
CA GLY A 50 10.75 7.08 16.67
C GLY A 50 9.68 6.66 17.67
N ALA A 51 9.92 5.59 18.46
CA ALA A 51 9.03 5.21 19.55
C ALA A 51 9.09 6.19 20.74
N ASP A 52 10.21 6.89 20.88
CA ASP A 52 10.45 7.83 21.97
C ASP A 52 10.63 9.23 21.36
N CYS A 53 10.03 10.25 21.97
CA CYS A 53 10.06 11.67 21.59
C CYS A 53 9.50 12.07 20.21
N GLY A 54 8.17 12.05 20.06
CA GLY A 54 7.39 13.13 19.41
C GLY A 54 7.67 13.52 17.94
N GLY A 55 8.64 12.91 17.27
CA GLY A 55 9.06 13.22 15.91
C GLY A 55 9.70 11.99 15.26
N GLY A 56 8.91 11.32 14.43
CA GLY A 56 9.29 10.11 13.72
C GLY A 56 8.36 9.88 12.53
N VAL A 57 8.58 8.82 11.76
CA VAL A 57 7.79 8.52 10.55
C VAL A 57 6.27 8.52 10.74
N ASN A 58 5.78 8.39 11.98
CA ASN A 58 4.37 8.46 12.37
C ASN A 58 3.71 9.84 12.19
N GLU A 59 4.47 10.92 11.98
CA GLU A 59 3.94 12.27 11.74
C GLU A 59 3.20 12.43 10.41
N PHE A 60 3.34 11.49 9.48
CA PHE A 60 2.67 11.53 8.17
C PHE A 60 1.14 11.67 8.27
N ILE A 61 0.51 11.21 9.36
CA ILE A 61 -0.93 11.41 9.59
C ILE A 61 -1.23 12.88 9.90
N HIS A 62 -0.38 13.56 10.67
CA HIS A 62 -0.50 15.00 10.88
C HIS A 62 -0.30 15.77 9.57
N VAL A 63 0.69 15.37 8.76
CA VAL A 63 0.92 15.94 7.42
C VAL A 63 -0.29 15.74 6.51
N LEU A 64 -0.93 14.56 6.56
CA LEU A 64 -2.18 14.28 5.84
C LEU A 64 -3.29 15.24 6.26
N PHE A 65 -3.54 15.38 7.55
CA PHE A 65 -4.63 16.22 8.03
C PHE A 65 -4.40 17.72 7.82
N ALA A 66 -3.15 18.16 7.82
CA ALA A 66 -2.79 19.54 7.48
C ALA A 66 -2.97 19.81 5.98
N SER A 67 -2.52 18.88 5.13
CA SER A 67 -2.52 19.06 3.66
C SER A 67 -3.88 18.76 3.03
N TYR A 68 -4.63 17.82 3.61
CA TYR A 68 -5.89 17.27 3.09
C TYR A 68 -6.95 17.20 4.19
N PRO A 69 -7.51 18.34 4.63
CA PRO A 69 -8.42 18.40 5.78
C PRO A 69 -9.68 17.52 5.64
N GLN A 70 -10.12 17.24 4.42
CA GLN A 70 -11.27 16.36 4.16
C GLN A 70 -11.06 14.94 4.71
N THR A 71 -9.82 14.48 4.85
CA THR A 71 -9.52 13.14 5.39
C THR A 71 -9.83 13.01 6.88
N LYS A 72 -10.00 14.14 7.60
CA LYS A 72 -10.37 14.15 9.02
C LYS A 72 -11.76 13.54 9.28
N THR A 73 -12.64 13.49 8.28
CA THR A 73 -14.00 12.95 8.43
C THR A 73 -14.01 11.47 8.80
N TYR A 74 -12.93 10.73 8.52
CA TYR A 74 -12.79 9.33 8.89
C TYR A 74 -12.36 9.12 10.36
N PHE A 75 -12.04 10.20 11.08
CA PHE A 75 -11.50 10.17 12.44
C PHE A 75 -12.29 11.02 13.44
N PRO A 76 -13.65 10.96 13.48
CA PRO A 76 -14.45 11.81 14.35
C PRO A 76 -14.25 11.54 15.85
N HIS A 77 -13.71 10.36 16.19
CA HIS A 77 -13.47 9.94 17.56
C HIS A 77 -12.01 10.11 18.00
N PHE A 78 -11.16 10.68 17.14
CA PHE A 78 -9.76 10.89 17.46
C PHE A 78 -9.53 12.31 17.95
N ASP A 79 -8.59 12.43 18.89
CA ASP A 79 -7.98 13.71 19.17
C ASP A 79 -6.91 13.97 18.10
N LEU A 80 -7.13 15.01 17.29
CA LEU A 80 -6.32 15.30 16.09
C LEU A 80 -5.22 16.35 16.32
N HIS A 81 -4.95 16.75 17.57
CA HIS A 81 -3.90 17.73 17.82
C HIS A 81 -2.48 17.16 17.53
N PRO A 82 -1.51 18.02 17.17
CA PRO A 82 -0.10 17.65 17.06
C PRO A 82 0.40 16.94 18.33
N GLY A 83 0.95 15.73 18.20
CA GLY A 83 1.42 14.95 19.35
C GLY A 83 0.36 14.09 20.06
N SER A 84 -0.89 14.05 19.58
CA SER A 84 -1.92 13.19 20.15
C SER A 84 -1.51 11.72 20.21
N PRO A 85 -1.69 11.02 21.35
CA PRO A 85 -1.48 9.58 21.46
C PRO A 85 -2.32 8.78 20.46
N HIS A 86 -3.52 9.26 20.10
CA HIS A 86 -4.36 8.58 19.11
C HIS A 86 -3.70 8.54 17.73
N LEU A 87 -3.09 9.66 17.32
CA LEU A 87 -2.39 9.77 16.05
C LEU A 87 -1.10 8.98 16.05
N HIS A 88 -0.34 9.03 17.13
CA HIS A 88 0.87 8.23 17.26
C HIS A 88 0.56 6.72 17.19
N MET A 89 -0.40 6.23 17.97
CA MET A 89 -0.79 4.82 17.96
C MET A 89 -1.32 4.37 16.60
N HIS A 90 -2.09 5.21 15.90
CA HIS A 90 -2.59 4.87 14.57
C HIS A 90 -1.47 4.86 13.53
N GLY A 91 -0.57 5.84 13.58
CA GLY A 91 0.64 5.87 12.74
C GLY A 91 1.45 4.60 12.89
N THR A 92 1.73 4.19 14.13
CA THR A 92 2.45 2.95 14.41
C THR A 92 1.75 1.72 13.82
N LYS A 93 0.41 1.65 13.86
CA LYS A 93 -0.34 0.54 13.23
C LYS A 93 -0.19 0.51 11.71
N VAL A 94 -0.24 1.67 11.06
CA VAL A 94 -0.07 1.78 9.60
C VAL A 94 1.35 1.39 9.20
N VAL A 95 2.35 1.93 9.89
CA VAL A 95 3.76 1.60 9.69
C VAL A 95 4.01 0.12 9.95
N ALA A 96 3.45 -0.48 11.01
CA ALA A 96 3.58 -1.91 11.25
C ALA A 96 2.99 -2.76 10.08
N ALA A 97 1.79 -2.41 9.60
CA ALA A 97 1.15 -3.11 8.49
C ALA A 97 1.96 -3.01 7.18
N LEU A 98 2.52 -1.84 6.89
CA LEU A 98 3.42 -1.69 5.74
C LEU A 98 4.70 -2.52 5.93
N GLY A 99 5.21 -2.67 7.15
CA GLY A 99 6.40 -3.46 7.44
C GLY A 99 6.15 -4.95 7.22
N ASP A 100 4.97 -5.44 7.57
CA ASP A 100 4.55 -6.81 7.29
C ASP A 100 4.32 -7.05 5.79
N ALA A 101 3.85 -6.03 5.05
CA ALA A 101 3.77 -6.08 3.59
C ALA A 101 5.16 -6.12 2.93
N VAL A 102 6.15 -5.37 3.43
CA VAL A 102 7.55 -5.45 2.94
C VAL A 102 8.14 -6.84 3.20
N LYS A 103 7.94 -7.43 4.39
CA LYS A 103 8.38 -8.80 4.70
C LYS A 103 7.71 -9.86 3.82
N SER A 104 6.51 -9.55 3.33
CA SER A 104 5.69 -10.44 2.50
C SER A 104 5.58 -9.93 1.06
N ILE A 105 6.66 -9.36 0.51
CA ILE A 105 6.61 -8.66 -0.79
C ILE A 105 6.11 -9.55 -1.94
N ASP A 106 6.37 -10.86 -1.88
CA ASP A 106 5.89 -11.84 -2.87
C ASP A 106 4.41 -12.21 -2.68
N ASN A 107 3.78 -11.82 -1.56
CA ASN A 107 2.40 -12.12 -1.22
C ASN A 107 1.74 -10.99 -0.39
N ILE A 108 1.79 -9.75 -0.88
CA ILE A 108 1.22 -8.58 -0.19
C ILE A 108 -0.29 -8.75 0.02
N ALA A 109 -1.00 -9.30 -0.97
CA ALA A 109 -2.44 -9.55 -0.89
C ALA A 109 -2.80 -10.49 0.28
N GLY A 110 -2.06 -11.58 0.45
CA GLY A 110 -2.24 -12.49 1.58
C GLY A 110 -1.92 -11.83 2.92
N ALA A 111 -0.83 -11.06 3.00
CA ALA A 111 -0.41 -10.37 4.21
C ALA A 111 -1.43 -9.32 4.68
N LEU A 112 -2.05 -8.59 3.74
CA LEU A 112 -2.97 -7.49 4.03
C LEU A 112 -4.45 -7.89 3.90
N ALA A 113 -4.79 -9.16 3.70
CA ALA A 113 -6.15 -9.62 3.41
C ALA A 113 -7.20 -9.14 4.42
N LYS A 114 -6.90 -9.24 5.72
CA LYS A 114 -7.78 -8.77 6.82
C LYS A 114 -7.92 -7.25 6.83
N LEU A 115 -6.83 -6.54 6.51
CA LEU A 115 -6.82 -5.08 6.48
C LEU A 115 -7.62 -4.54 5.28
N SER A 116 -7.55 -5.22 4.14
CA SER A 116 -8.36 -4.95 2.95
C SER A 116 -9.87 -5.09 3.27
N GLU A 117 -10.27 -6.17 3.94
CA GLU A 117 -11.67 -6.37 4.38
C GLU A 117 -12.13 -5.29 5.37
N LEU A 118 -11.29 -4.95 6.35
CA LEU A 118 -11.60 -3.90 7.32
C LEU A 118 -11.85 -2.56 6.61
N HIS A 119 -11.00 -2.18 5.66
CA HIS A 119 -11.15 -0.94 4.93
C HIS A 119 -12.37 -0.98 4.00
N ALA A 120 -12.59 -2.05 3.27
CA ALA A 120 -13.70 -2.15 2.31
C ALA A 120 -15.08 -2.21 2.98
N TYR A 121 -15.24 -3.01 4.03
CA TYR A 121 -16.58 -3.33 4.54
C TYR A 121 -16.97 -2.55 5.80
N ILE A 122 -15.99 -2.26 6.67
CA ILE A 122 -16.23 -1.65 7.98
C ILE A 122 -15.93 -0.15 7.94
N LEU A 123 -14.71 0.24 7.56
CA LEU A 123 -14.29 1.64 7.59
C LEU A 123 -14.78 2.43 6.37
N ARG A 124 -14.90 1.76 5.21
CA ARG A 124 -15.38 2.32 3.94
C ARG A 124 -14.67 3.62 3.55
N VAL A 125 -13.35 3.63 3.68
CA VAL A 125 -12.51 4.78 3.32
C VAL A 125 -12.49 4.92 1.80
N ASP A 126 -12.80 6.09 1.24
CA ASP A 126 -12.78 6.23 -0.22
C ASP A 126 -11.37 5.88 -0.76
N PRO A 127 -11.25 4.99 -1.77
CA PRO A 127 -9.98 4.58 -2.37
C PRO A 127 -9.02 5.72 -2.72
N VAL A 128 -9.53 6.93 -3.01
CA VAL A 128 -8.70 8.10 -3.32
C VAL A 128 -7.78 8.50 -2.15
N ASN A 129 -8.21 8.28 -0.90
CA ASN A 129 -7.48 8.75 0.28
C ASN A 129 -6.18 7.96 0.52
N PHE A 130 -6.08 6.72 0.03
CA PHE A 130 -4.83 5.93 0.14
C PHE A 130 -3.68 6.56 -0.64
N LYS A 131 -3.98 7.21 -1.78
CA LYS A 131 -2.97 7.95 -2.56
C LYS A 131 -2.47 9.19 -1.83
N LEU A 132 -3.38 9.91 -1.16
CA LEU A 132 -3.03 11.07 -0.34
C LEU A 132 -2.13 10.67 0.84
N LEU A 133 -2.50 9.59 1.52
CA LEU A 133 -1.70 9.04 2.62
C LEU A 133 -0.30 8.60 2.15
N SER A 134 -0.24 7.91 1.01
CA SER A 134 1.03 7.46 0.41
C SER A 134 1.94 8.65 0.10
N HIS A 135 1.40 9.72 -0.46
CA HIS A 135 2.17 10.94 -0.73
C HIS A 135 2.67 11.60 0.55
N CYS A 136 1.82 11.76 1.57
CA CYS A 136 2.23 12.34 2.84
C CYS A 136 3.31 11.49 3.54
N LEU A 137 3.23 10.16 3.46
CA LEU A 137 4.25 9.27 3.97
C LEU A 137 5.60 9.49 3.26
N LEU A 138 5.61 9.57 1.93
CA LEU A 138 6.83 9.85 1.16
C LEU A 138 7.45 11.20 1.54
N VAL A 139 6.63 12.24 1.70
CA VAL A 139 7.09 13.58 2.13
C VAL A 139 7.70 13.55 3.53
N THR A 140 7.05 12.86 4.47
CA THR A 140 7.57 12.70 5.84
C THR A 140 8.90 11.95 5.83
N VAL A 141 8.99 10.82 5.11
CA VAL A 141 10.24 10.04 5.02
C VAL A 141 11.36 10.86 4.36
N ALA A 142 11.07 11.60 3.29
CA ALA A 142 12.04 12.49 2.64
C ALA A 142 12.55 13.60 3.57
N SER A 143 11.69 14.11 4.47
CA SER A 143 12.04 15.18 5.41
C SER A 143 12.92 14.69 6.55
N HIS A 144 12.70 13.48 7.05
CA HIS A 144 13.48 12.91 8.16
C HIS A 144 14.76 12.19 7.70
N PHE A 145 14.78 11.64 6.48
CA PHE A 145 15.89 10.83 5.96
C PHE A 145 16.38 11.34 4.60
N PRO A 146 16.72 12.63 4.45
CA PRO A 146 17.06 13.21 3.15
C PRO A 146 18.30 12.58 2.50
N ALA A 147 19.23 12.06 3.31
CA ALA A 147 20.43 11.36 2.80
C ALA A 147 20.11 9.97 2.22
N ASP A 148 19.12 9.27 2.79
CA ASP A 148 18.73 7.92 2.38
C ASP A 148 17.61 7.94 1.31
N PHE A 149 16.87 9.05 1.20
CA PHE A 149 15.78 9.26 0.24
C PHE A 149 16.28 9.61 -1.17
N THR A 150 17.05 8.70 -1.75
CA THR A 150 17.53 8.79 -3.14
C THR A 150 16.39 8.66 -4.17
N ALA A 151 16.65 9.01 -5.43
CA ALA A 151 15.66 8.85 -6.51
C ALA A 151 15.19 7.39 -6.69
N ASP A 152 16.09 6.43 -6.50
CA ASP A 152 15.78 4.99 -6.56
C ASP A 152 14.93 4.56 -5.37
N ALA A 153 15.26 5.05 -4.16
CA ALA A 153 14.46 4.79 -2.96
C ALA A 153 13.05 5.38 -3.10
N HIS A 154 12.93 6.63 -3.57
CA HIS A 154 11.64 7.26 -3.83
C HIS A 154 10.81 6.43 -4.83
N THR A 155 11.38 6.05 -5.96
CA THR A 155 10.69 5.24 -6.98
C THR A 155 10.28 3.87 -6.44
N ALA A 156 11.09 3.25 -5.59
CA ALA A 156 10.77 1.97 -4.95
C ALA A 156 9.57 2.10 -4.00
N TRP A 157 9.59 3.11 -3.13
CA TRP A 157 8.51 3.36 -2.16
C TRP A 157 7.21 3.78 -2.84
N ASP A 158 7.25 4.65 -3.84
CA ASP A 158 6.06 5.07 -4.60
C ASP A 158 5.35 3.86 -5.26
N LYS A 159 6.13 3.00 -5.95
CA LYS A 159 5.60 1.77 -6.54
C LYS A 159 5.03 0.82 -5.48
N PHE A 160 5.74 0.62 -4.37
CA PHE A 160 5.29 -0.24 -3.28
C PHE A 160 3.97 0.25 -2.67
N LEU A 161 3.87 1.54 -2.36
CA LEU A 161 2.66 2.13 -1.77
C LEU A 161 1.47 2.12 -2.75
N SER A 162 1.74 2.24 -4.05
CA SER A 162 0.74 2.05 -5.09
C SER A 162 0.18 0.63 -5.10
N ILE A 163 1.04 -0.39 -4.98
CA ILE A 163 0.62 -1.80 -4.89
C ILE A 163 -0.20 -2.04 -3.61
N VAL A 164 0.27 -1.55 -2.46
CA VAL A 164 -0.46 -1.67 -1.18
C VAL A 164 -1.84 -1.01 -1.29
N SER A 165 -1.92 0.20 -1.85
CA SER A 165 -3.19 0.89 -2.07
C SER A 165 -4.14 0.09 -2.97
N SER A 166 -3.62 -0.55 -4.03
CA SER A 166 -4.41 -1.42 -4.90
C SER A 166 -4.95 -2.64 -4.15
N VAL A 167 -4.13 -3.29 -3.32
CA VAL A 167 -4.53 -4.45 -2.51
C VAL A 167 -5.58 -4.08 -1.46
N LEU A 168 -5.41 -2.94 -0.78
CA LEU A 168 -6.37 -2.48 0.23
C LEU A 168 -7.71 -2.07 -0.37
N THR A 169 -7.76 -1.74 -1.67
CA THR A 169 -8.96 -1.29 -2.36
C THR A 169 -9.60 -2.36 -3.26
N GLU A 170 -9.02 -3.56 -3.35
CA GLU A 170 -9.48 -4.61 -4.26
C GLU A 170 -10.91 -5.10 -3.94
N LYS A 171 -11.30 -5.08 -2.66
CA LYS A 171 -12.58 -5.59 -2.14
C LYS A 171 -13.70 -4.54 -2.05
N TYR A 172 -13.49 -3.32 -2.55
CA TYR A 172 -14.50 -2.24 -2.52
C TYR A 172 -15.66 -2.43 -3.52
N ARG A 173 -15.68 -3.54 -4.27
CA ARG A 173 -16.65 -3.83 -5.33
C ARG A 173 -17.50 -5.05 -5.00
#